data_AF-A0AAE8A3Y4-F1
#
_entry.id   AF-A0AAE8A3Y4-F1
#
_cell.length_a   1.000
_cell.length_b   1.000
_cell.length_c   1.000
_cell.angle_alpha   90.00
_cell.angle_beta   90.00
_cell.angle_gamma   90.00
#
_symmetry.space_group_name_H-M   'P 1'
#
loop_
_entity.id
_entity.type
_entity.pdbx_description
1 polymer ?
#
loop_
_entity_poly.entity_id
_entity_poly.type
_entity_poly.pdbx_seq_one_letter_code
_entity_poly.pdbx_strand_id
1 'polypeptide(L)'
;MKIEIRNSAGTPCYQDVVRKGSKRKFTLMKEDFILLKFSLKSPVFFKLGDWTEDTRFGRFELCDLYKPKYNRKTGAYDYELQLDAYYWKWKNKIFKYTPETAGQEASWNLTAPLDVQAGIVLRNLKALGYTYKGQDFVFSIDFTVENKSQLMSYDNINIL
;
A
#
# COMPACT_ATOMS: atom_id res chain seq x y z
N MET A 1 5.10 -9.66 20.19
CA MET A 1 4.87 -9.75 18.74
C MET A 1 6.22 -9.77 18.04
N LYS A 2 6.42 -10.69 17.08
CA LYS A 2 7.61 -10.72 16.23
C LYS A 2 7.31 -9.99 14.93
N ILE A 3 8.31 -9.28 14.41
CA ILE A 3 8.28 -8.67 13.09
C ILE A 3 9.31 -9.41 12.23
N GLU A 4 8.93 -9.76 11.01
CA GLU A 4 9.82 -10.31 10.00
C GLU A 4 9.66 -9.49 8.73
N ILE A 5 10.76 -8.87 8.28
CA ILE A 5 10.81 -8.16 7.01
C ILE A 5 11.44 -9.09 5.99
N ARG A 6 10.79 -9.18 4.85
CA ARG A 6 11.21 -9.95 3.68
C ARG A 6 11.50 -8.99 2.54
N ASN A 7 12.44 -9.38 1.68
CA ASN A 7 12.65 -8.64 0.44
C ASN A 7 11.48 -8.85 -0.54
N SER A 8 11.49 -8.13 -1.66
CA SER A 8 10.47 -8.26 -2.71
C SER A 8 10.32 -9.67 -3.28
N ALA A 9 11.36 -10.51 -3.21
CA ALA A 9 11.32 -11.93 -3.59
C ALA A 9 10.79 -12.86 -2.49
N GLY A 10 10.50 -12.35 -1.30
CA GLY A 10 9.98 -13.10 -0.15
C GLY A 10 11.04 -13.73 0.75
N THR A 11 12.32 -13.49 0.51
CA THR A 11 13.42 -13.96 1.38
C THR A 11 13.49 -13.09 2.65
N PRO A 12 13.52 -13.68 3.86
CA PRO A 12 13.72 -12.92 5.09
C PRO A 12 15.03 -12.12 5.06
N CYS A 13 14.95 -10.82 5.37
CA CYS A 13 16.12 -9.94 5.47
C CYS A 13 16.30 -9.35 6.87
N TYR A 14 15.26 -9.35 7.70
CA TYR A 14 15.33 -8.91 9.09
C TYR A 14 14.25 -9.59 9.93
N GLN A 15 14.58 -9.94 11.17
CA GLN A 15 13.63 -10.47 12.13
C GLN A 15 13.97 -9.98 13.53
N ASP A 16 12.97 -9.49 14.26
CA ASP A 16 13.13 -9.07 15.66
C ASP A 16 11.78 -9.10 16.39
N VAL A 17 11.79 -8.79 17.68
CA VAL A 17 10.59 -8.44 18.43
C VAL A 17 10.21 -6.99 18.19
N VAL A 18 8.90 -6.69 18.18
CA VAL A 18 8.43 -5.30 18.11
C VAL A 18 8.87 -4.55 19.37
N ARG A 19 9.69 -3.52 19.19
CA ARG A 19 10.24 -2.71 20.30
C ARG A 19 9.37 -1.50 20.62
N LYS A 20 9.56 -0.98 21.83
CA LYS A 20 8.90 0.24 22.31
C LYS A 20 9.12 1.40 21.33
N GLY A 21 8.04 2.13 21.04
CA GLY A 21 8.05 3.25 20.09
C GLY A 21 7.67 2.87 18.66
N SER A 22 7.60 1.57 18.34
CA SER A 22 6.94 1.10 17.12
C SER A 22 5.41 1.28 17.23
N LYS A 23 4.75 1.64 16.14
CA LYS A 23 3.30 1.92 16.11
C LYS A 23 2.69 1.65 14.75
N ARG A 24 1.39 1.35 14.71
CA ARG A 24 0.56 1.51 13.50
C ARG A 24 -0.15 2.85 13.57
N LYS A 25 -0.30 3.53 12.44
CA LYS A 25 -1.14 4.72 12.31
C LYS A 25 -2.10 4.48 11.14
N PHE A 26 -3.39 4.59 11.42
CA PHE A 26 -4.45 4.45 10.44
C PHE A 26 -5.42 5.63 10.58
N THR A 27 -5.61 6.36 9.49
CA THR A 27 -6.60 7.42 9.35
C THR A 27 -7.27 7.25 8.00
N LEU A 28 -8.60 7.12 8.01
CA LEU A 28 -9.41 6.93 6.79
C LEU A 28 -9.05 7.99 5.75
N MET A 29 -8.82 7.55 4.50
CA MET A 29 -8.45 8.39 3.35
C MET A 29 -7.18 9.24 3.52
N LYS A 30 -6.32 8.95 4.51
CA LYS A 30 -5.15 9.79 4.80
C LYS A 30 -3.85 9.03 4.99
N GLU A 31 -3.83 7.98 5.80
CA GLU A 31 -2.61 7.21 6.03
C GLU A 31 -2.94 5.82 6.57
N ASP A 32 -2.20 4.81 6.13
CA ASP A 32 -2.12 3.50 6.80
C ASP A 32 -0.69 3.00 6.70
N PHE A 33 0.03 3.05 7.82
CA PHE A 33 1.42 2.59 7.88
C PHE A 33 1.75 2.03 9.25
N ILE A 34 2.83 1.25 9.26
CA ILE A 34 3.54 0.86 10.48
C ILE A 34 4.89 1.57 10.52
N LEU A 35 5.26 2.04 11.71
CA LEU A 35 6.57 2.56 12.02
C LEU A 35 7.26 1.58 12.95
N LEU A 36 8.41 1.07 12.51
CA LEU A 36 9.23 0.14 13.27
C LEU A 36 10.45 0.88 13.81
N LYS A 37 10.62 0.86 15.13
CA LYS A 37 11.78 1.45 15.79
C LYS A 37 12.69 0.37 16.35
N PHE A 38 13.95 0.38 15.94
CA PHE A 38 14.97 -0.56 16.43
C PHE A 38 16.38 -0.03 16.16
N SER A 39 17.39 -0.70 16.71
CA SER A 39 18.79 -0.34 16.52
C SER A 39 19.63 -1.59 16.27
N LEU A 40 20.56 -1.53 15.30
CA LEU A 40 21.42 -2.65 14.93
C LEU A 40 22.90 -2.25 14.97
N LYS A 41 23.78 -3.17 15.37
CA LYS A 41 25.23 -2.92 15.33
C LYS A 41 25.78 -2.87 13.91
N SER A 42 25.24 -3.69 13.02
CA SER A 42 25.54 -3.68 11.58
C SER A 42 24.30 -3.23 10.81
N PRO A 43 24.43 -2.36 9.80
CA PRO A 43 23.28 -1.82 9.09
C PRO A 43 22.70 -2.85 8.12
N VAL A 44 21.38 -3.01 8.16
CA VAL A 44 20.57 -3.59 7.09
C VAL A 44 20.04 -2.48 6.20
N PHE A 45 20.20 -2.62 4.89
CA PHE A 45 19.70 -1.67 3.89
C PHE A 45 18.45 -2.22 3.23
N PHE A 46 17.29 -1.71 3.64
CA PHE A 46 16.01 -2.08 3.05
C PHE A 46 15.83 -1.43 1.68
N LYS A 47 15.18 -2.17 0.77
CA LYS A 47 14.92 -1.76 -0.61
C LYS A 47 13.42 -1.52 -0.82
N LEU A 48 13.11 -0.71 -1.84
CA LEU A 48 11.72 -0.53 -2.26
C LEU A 48 11.06 -1.89 -2.53
N GLY A 49 9.85 -2.06 -1.98
CA GLY A 49 9.11 -3.32 -2.07
C GLY A 49 9.50 -4.38 -1.04
N ASP A 50 10.48 -4.14 -0.16
CA ASP A 50 10.64 -4.95 1.05
C ASP A 50 9.38 -4.81 1.91
N TRP A 51 8.96 -5.89 2.55
CA TRP A 51 7.64 -5.95 3.16
C TRP A 51 7.62 -6.77 4.43
N THR A 52 6.62 -6.51 5.25
CA THR A 52 6.30 -7.30 6.44
C THR A 52 4.80 -7.55 6.49
N GLU A 53 4.39 -8.53 7.29
CA GLU A 53 3.00 -8.91 7.43
C GLU A 53 2.61 -8.98 8.90
N ASP A 54 1.57 -8.23 9.27
CA ASP A 54 0.89 -8.37 10.55
C ASP A 54 -0.38 -9.20 10.34
N THR A 55 -0.57 -10.24 11.15
CA THR A 55 -1.72 -11.14 11.04
C THR A 55 -3.08 -10.44 11.23
N ARG A 56 -3.11 -9.25 11.82
CA ARG A 56 -4.32 -8.46 12.10
C ARG A 56 -4.61 -7.40 11.05
N PHE A 57 -3.58 -6.90 10.38
CA PHE A 57 -3.67 -5.71 9.52
C PHE A 57 -3.19 -5.97 8.08
N GLY A 58 -2.61 -7.13 7.80
CA GLY A 58 -2.12 -7.51 6.49
C GLY A 58 -0.71 -7.03 6.18
N ARG A 59 -0.41 -6.92 4.89
CA ARG A 59 0.93 -6.59 4.38
C ARG A 59 1.20 -5.07 4.38
N PHE A 60 2.40 -4.71 4.82
CA PHE A 60 2.98 -3.38 4.71
C PHE A 60 4.28 -3.47 3.90
N GLU A 61 4.49 -2.53 2.99
CA GLU A 61 5.60 -2.50 2.03
C GLU A 61 6.38 -1.18 2.14
N LEU A 62 7.68 -1.22 1.88
CA LEU A 62 8.51 -0.03 1.81
C LEU A 62 8.26 0.69 0.48
N CYS A 63 7.53 1.80 0.54
CA CYS A 63 7.19 2.61 -0.63
C CYS A 63 8.20 3.74 -0.91
N ASP A 64 9.03 4.10 0.07
CA ASP A 64 10.01 5.18 -0.04
C ASP A 64 11.43 4.71 0.31
N LEU A 65 12.44 5.33 -0.29
CA LEU A 65 13.84 5.00 0.00
C LEU A 65 14.17 5.34 1.46
N TYR A 66 14.77 4.38 2.17
CA TYR A 66 15.10 4.53 3.59
C TYR A 66 16.59 4.34 3.87
N LYS A 67 17.14 5.16 4.77
CA LYS A 67 18.50 5.01 5.29
C LYS A 67 18.51 5.14 6.82
N PRO A 68 19.14 4.21 7.55
CA PRO A 68 19.23 4.32 9.01
C PRO A 68 20.18 5.43 9.45
N LYS A 69 20.02 5.89 10.68
CA LYS A 69 20.85 6.95 11.27
C LYS A 69 21.93 6.34 12.15
N TYR A 70 23.20 6.60 11.85
CA TYR A 70 24.29 6.17 12.73
C TYR A 70 24.31 6.97 14.03
N ASN A 71 24.30 6.28 15.16
CA ASN A 71 24.34 6.84 16.50
C ASN A 71 25.74 6.71 17.11
N ARG A 72 26.46 7.82 17.16
CA ARG A 72 27.84 7.88 17.66
C ARG A 72 27.97 7.52 19.15
N LYS A 73 26.91 7.67 19.96
CA LYS A 73 26.94 7.35 21.40
C LYS A 73 26.88 5.84 21.65
N THR A 74 26.09 5.12 20.86
CA THR A 74 25.87 3.67 21.02
C THR A 74 26.68 2.83 20.04
N GLY A 75 27.26 3.45 19.01
CA GLY A 75 27.95 2.78 17.92
C GLY A 75 27.02 1.87 17.09
N ALA A 76 25.73 2.20 17.03
CA ALA A 76 24.71 1.43 16.33
C ALA A 76 24.00 2.28 15.28
N TYR A 77 23.21 1.64 14.42
CA TYR A 77 22.36 2.25 13.42
C TYR A 77 20.92 2.24 13.93
N ASP A 78 20.34 3.41 14.15
CA ASP A 78 18.97 3.60 14.61
C ASP A 78 18.02 3.65 13.42
N TYR A 79 16.90 2.93 13.55
CA TYR A 79 15.86 2.80 12.56
C TYR A 79 14.55 3.42 13.08
N GLU A 80 13.89 4.15 12.20
CA GLU A 80 12.50 4.60 12.25
C GLU A 80 11.89 4.26 10.89
N LEU A 81 11.79 2.95 10.63
CA LEU A 81 11.40 2.42 9.33
C LEU A 81 9.88 2.47 9.18
N GLN A 82 9.39 3.28 8.23
CA GLN A 82 7.99 3.32 7.85
C GLN A 82 7.72 2.33 6.70
N LEU A 83 6.69 1.51 6.85
CA LEU A 83 6.17 0.62 5.80
C LEU A 83 4.69 0.95 5.64
N ASP A 84 4.25 1.27 4.44
CA ASP A 84 2.87 1.67 4.14
C ASP A 84 2.03 0.44 3.76
N ALA A 85 0.72 0.50 3.98
CA ALA A 85 -0.18 -0.58 3.60
C ALA A 85 -0.04 -0.88 2.10
N TYR A 86 -0.15 -2.15 1.71
CA TYR A 86 0.13 -2.62 0.35
C TYR A 86 -0.62 -1.83 -0.76
N TYR A 87 -1.82 -1.30 -0.47
CA TYR A 87 -2.63 -0.55 -1.43
C TYR A 87 -2.17 0.92 -1.59
N TRP A 88 -1.34 1.45 -0.69
CA TRP A 88 -0.95 2.87 -0.68
C TRP A 88 -0.19 3.27 -1.95
N LYS A 89 0.47 2.32 -2.62
CA LYS A 89 1.13 2.54 -3.91
C LYS A 89 0.17 2.92 -5.05
N TRP A 90 -1.14 2.68 -4.91
CA TRP A 90 -2.14 3.05 -5.91
C TRP A 90 -2.31 4.57 -6.04
N LYS A 91 -1.98 5.34 -5.01
CA LYS A 91 -1.98 6.82 -5.06
C LYS A 91 -1.04 7.38 -6.13
N ASN A 92 -0.05 6.59 -6.56
CA ASN A 92 0.94 6.97 -7.57
C ASN A 92 0.53 6.53 -8.99
N LYS A 93 -0.73 6.16 -9.19
CA LYS A 93 -1.26 5.63 -10.45
C LYS A 93 -2.46 6.44 -10.88
N ILE A 94 -2.41 6.93 -12.12
CA ILE A 94 -3.53 7.65 -12.74
C ILE A 94 -4.68 6.67 -12.93
N PHE A 95 -5.88 7.10 -12.52
CA PHE A 95 -7.11 6.33 -12.69
C PHE A 95 -7.66 6.51 -14.10
N LYS A 96 -7.85 5.41 -14.84
CA LYS A 96 -8.21 5.43 -16.26
C LYS A 96 -9.54 4.73 -16.51
N TYR A 97 -10.34 5.21 -17.47
CA TYR A 97 -11.64 4.61 -17.78
C TYR A 97 -11.53 3.21 -18.43
N THR A 98 -10.59 3.09 -19.38
CA THR A 98 -10.33 1.91 -20.23
C THR A 98 -8.87 1.48 -20.10
N PRO A 99 -8.41 1.11 -18.88
CA PRO A 99 -6.98 0.88 -18.61
C PRO A 99 -6.37 -0.28 -19.39
N GLU A 100 -7.18 -1.17 -19.97
CA GLU A 100 -6.73 -2.33 -20.75
C GLU A 100 -6.47 -2.03 -22.23
N THR A 101 -6.96 -0.91 -22.75
CA THR A 101 -6.88 -0.59 -24.18
C THR A 101 -5.95 0.59 -24.43
N ALA A 102 -5.65 0.90 -25.70
CA ALA A 102 -4.78 2.02 -26.07
C ALA A 102 -5.45 3.40 -25.91
N GLY A 103 -6.79 3.47 -25.95
CA GLY A 103 -7.56 4.71 -25.81
C GLY A 103 -7.84 5.04 -24.34
N GLN A 104 -6.79 5.19 -23.53
CA GLN A 104 -6.91 5.39 -22.09
C GLN A 104 -7.25 6.84 -21.76
N GLU A 105 -8.41 7.06 -21.15
CA GLU A 105 -8.86 8.39 -20.71
C GLU A 105 -8.58 8.60 -19.21
N ALA A 106 -7.88 9.68 -18.87
CA ALA A 106 -7.61 10.08 -17.49
C ALA A 106 -8.67 11.05 -16.93
N SER A 107 -9.47 11.66 -17.79
CA SER A 107 -10.61 12.51 -17.41
C SER A 107 -11.84 12.05 -18.19
N TRP A 108 -12.92 11.71 -17.49
CA TRP A 108 -14.12 11.11 -18.07
C TRP A 108 -15.34 11.28 -17.16
N ASN A 109 -16.52 11.17 -17.76
CA ASN A 109 -17.81 11.23 -17.09
C ASN A 109 -18.56 9.92 -17.32
N LEU A 110 -19.19 9.38 -16.29
CA LEU A 110 -19.98 8.16 -16.42
C LEU A 110 -21.21 8.22 -15.54
N THR A 111 -22.38 8.01 -16.14
CA THR A 111 -23.63 7.75 -15.42
C THR A 111 -23.81 6.25 -15.27
N ALA A 112 -23.51 5.71 -14.10
CA ALA A 112 -23.55 4.28 -13.85
C ALA A 112 -23.74 3.95 -12.36
N PRO A 113 -24.18 2.73 -12.03
CA PRO A 113 -24.26 2.26 -10.65
C PRO A 113 -22.87 2.02 -10.04
N LEU A 114 -22.79 1.92 -8.70
CA LEU A 114 -21.54 1.82 -7.94
C LEU A 114 -20.73 0.57 -8.28
N ASP A 115 -21.39 -0.55 -8.62
CA ASP A 115 -20.72 -1.78 -9.04
C ASP A 115 -19.94 -1.60 -10.35
N VAL A 116 -20.49 -0.84 -11.29
CA VAL A 116 -19.79 -0.47 -12.54
C VAL A 116 -18.61 0.45 -12.24
N GLN A 117 -18.79 1.45 -11.37
CA GLN A 117 -17.71 2.37 -10.96
C GLN A 117 -16.56 1.63 -10.26
N ALA A 118 -16.89 0.77 -9.29
CA ALA A 118 -15.93 -0.08 -8.60
C ALA A 118 -15.25 -1.08 -9.56
N GLY A 119 -15.98 -1.57 -10.56
CA GLY A 119 -15.43 -2.40 -11.62
C GLY A 119 -14.32 -1.70 -12.42
N ILE A 120 -14.39 -0.38 -12.62
CA ILE A 120 -13.31 0.39 -13.28
C ILE A 120 -12.06 0.44 -12.39
N VAL A 121 -12.22 0.56 -11.06
CA VAL A 121 -11.10 0.47 -10.11
C VAL A 121 -10.41 -0.89 -10.24
N LEU A 122 -11.17 -1.99 -10.17
CA LEU A 122 -10.60 -3.34 -10.30
C LEU A 122 -9.87 -3.56 -11.64
N ARG A 123 -10.43 -3.04 -12.73
CA ARG A 123 -9.81 -3.05 -14.06
C ARG A 123 -8.47 -2.33 -14.10
N ASN A 124 -8.35 -1.17 -13.44
CA ASN A 124 -7.07 -0.46 -13.31
C ASN A 124 -6.06 -1.28 -12.53
N LEU A 125 -6.46 -1.83 -11.39
CA LEU A 125 -5.57 -2.66 -10.56
C LEU A 125 -5.05 -3.86 -11.34
N LYS A 126 -5.93 -4.53 -12.09
CA LYS A 126 -5.59 -5.68 -12.93
C LYS A 126 -4.65 -5.32 -14.08
N ALA A 127 -4.94 -4.24 -14.81
CA ALA A 127 -4.09 -3.75 -15.90
C ALA A 127 -2.69 -3.35 -15.42
N LEU A 128 -2.57 -2.88 -14.17
CA LEU A 128 -1.31 -2.54 -13.52
C LEU A 128 -0.60 -3.74 -12.85
N GLY A 129 -1.20 -4.94 -12.89
CA GLY A 129 -0.64 -6.16 -12.31
C GLY A 129 -0.70 -6.21 -10.77
N TYR A 130 -1.59 -5.45 -10.13
CA TYR A 130 -1.73 -5.46 -8.69
C TYR A 130 -2.58 -6.62 -8.20
N THR A 131 -2.01 -7.42 -7.30
CA THR A 131 -2.68 -8.49 -6.57
C THR A 131 -2.35 -8.42 -5.08
N TYR A 132 -3.19 -9.01 -4.25
CA TYR A 132 -2.87 -9.26 -2.84
C TYR A 132 -2.59 -10.75 -2.66
N LYS A 133 -1.33 -11.11 -2.38
CA LYS A 133 -0.89 -12.50 -2.24
C LYS A 133 -1.26 -13.39 -3.44
N GLY A 134 -1.18 -12.82 -4.65
CA GLY A 134 -1.53 -13.52 -5.90
C GLY A 134 -3.03 -13.62 -6.17
N GLN A 135 -3.88 -13.01 -5.35
CA GLN A 135 -5.31 -12.95 -5.58
C GLN A 135 -5.72 -11.57 -6.12
N ASP A 136 -6.63 -11.57 -7.08
CA ASP A 136 -7.25 -10.35 -7.61
C ASP A 136 -8.07 -9.66 -6.51
N PHE A 137 -8.11 -8.34 -6.55
CA PHE A 137 -8.97 -7.56 -5.66
C PHE A 137 -10.45 -7.76 -6.01
N VAL A 138 -11.28 -7.75 -4.98
CA VAL A 138 -12.74 -7.78 -5.09
C VAL A 138 -13.33 -6.60 -4.34
N PHE A 139 -14.53 -6.18 -4.72
CA PHE A 139 -15.31 -5.20 -3.96
C PHE A 139 -16.60 -5.84 -3.44
N SER A 140 -17.18 -5.21 -2.43
CA SER A 140 -18.52 -5.50 -1.95
C SER A 140 -19.22 -4.17 -1.68
N ILE A 141 -20.48 -4.07 -2.07
CA ILE A 141 -21.33 -2.92 -1.72
C ILE A 141 -22.14 -3.35 -0.50
N ASP A 142 -22.09 -2.54 0.56
CA ASP A 142 -22.89 -2.80 1.75
C ASP A 142 -24.38 -2.76 1.40
N PHE A 143 -25.17 -3.65 2.00
CA PHE A 143 -26.60 -3.78 1.67
C PHE A 143 -27.42 -2.53 2.02
N THR A 144 -26.89 -1.64 2.87
CA THR A 144 -27.51 -0.35 3.19
C THR A 144 -27.29 0.72 2.11
N VAL A 145 -26.40 0.47 1.15
CA VAL A 145 -26.07 1.40 0.06
C VAL A 145 -26.85 1.05 -1.19
N GLU A 146 -27.66 1.99 -1.67
CA GLU A 146 -28.43 1.82 -2.89
C GLU A 146 -27.52 1.83 -4.14
N ASN A 147 -27.53 0.75 -4.91
CA ASN A 147 -26.74 0.63 -6.14
C ASN A 147 -27.45 1.27 -7.35
N LYS A 148 -27.78 2.56 -7.26
CA LYS A 148 -28.44 3.30 -8.36
C LYS A 148 -27.45 4.01 -9.26
N SER A 149 -27.86 4.26 -10.51
CA SER A 149 -27.04 5.00 -11.47
C SER A 149 -26.91 6.47 -11.09
N GLN A 150 -25.67 6.96 -10.98
CA GLN A 150 -25.36 8.37 -10.75
C GLN A 150 -24.25 8.83 -11.70
N LEU A 151 -24.31 10.10 -12.11
CA LEU A 151 -23.23 10.75 -12.85
C LEU A 151 -22.05 10.99 -11.90
N MET A 152 -20.90 10.42 -12.23
CA MET A 152 -19.62 10.70 -11.57
C MET A 152 -18.65 11.27 -12.60
N SER A 153 -17.89 12.27 -12.17
CA SER A 153 -16.90 12.98 -12.98
C SER A 153 -15.52 12.76 -12.38
N TYR A 154 -14.59 12.30 -13.21
CA TYR A 154 -13.21 12.08 -12.84
C TYR A 154 -12.35 13.01 -13.68
N ASP A 155 -11.48 13.78 -13.05
CA ASP A 155 -10.59 14.70 -13.75
C ASP A 155 -9.14 14.47 -13.32
N ASN A 156 -8.44 13.67 -14.12
CA ASN A 156 -7.02 13.36 -13.96
C ASN A 156 -6.61 13.03 -12.51
N ILE A 157 -7.40 12.19 -11.86
CA ILE A 157 -7.16 11.76 -10.47
C ILE A 157 -6.29 10.51 -10.42
N ASN A 158 -5.79 10.20 -9.22
CA ASN A 158 -5.19 8.91 -8.92
C ASN A 158 -6.26 7.88 -8.49
N ILE A 159 -5.85 6.62 -8.34
CA ILE A 159 -6.76 5.53 -7.92
C ILE A 159 -7.22 5.67 -6.45
N LEU A 160 -6.46 6.39 -5.61
CA LEU A 160 -6.59 6.39 -4.16
C LEU A 160 -6.62 7.78 -3.53
#